data_AF-A0A836LB19-F1
#
_entry.id   AF-A0A836LB19-F1
#
_cell.length_a   1.000
_cell.length_b   1.000
_cell.length_c   1.000
_cell.angle_alpha   90.00
_cell.angle_beta   90.00
_cell.angle_gamma   90.00
#
_symmetry.space_group_name_H-M   'P 1'
#
loop_
_entity.id
_entity.type
_entity.pdbx_description
1 polymer ?
#
loop_
_entity_poly.entity_id
_entity_poly.type
_entity_poly.pdbx_seq_one_letter_code
_entity_poly.pdbx_strand_id
1 'polypeptide(L)'
;MFLGTRALRCASKAALRFGHRGACAIPHPEKAYRGGDDAYAFHPYCISVADGVGGYASQGIEPAIYTRNVMRFALEYVEREVNGAKRATALAALNYGYKKANDARQPGGCPVAMATITDNTHASLLNLGDCGLVIVRQGKLLYRTESQQHSFNCPYQLPGDPPSAGEQATIEVRAGDVFLCVSDGVLDNVELDRLLDHLSEVSATGCHNVAQAIGQEAFRNGQDRSYFSPFARHAEEAGYRYTGGKLDDITALVAQVTADYDEGEENCPPLITMLLNIDK
;
A
#
# COMPACT_ATOMS: atom_id res chain seq x y z
N MET A 1 16.60 -51.93 -29.35
CA MET A 1 15.72 -51.24 -28.38
C MET A 1 16.56 -50.22 -27.62
N PHE A 2 16.54 -48.95 -28.02
CA PHE A 2 17.13 -47.87 -27.23
C PHE A 2 16.03 -47.29 -26.33
N LEU A 3 16.11 -47.57 -25.03
CA LEU A 3 15.27 -46.94 -24.02
C LEU A 3 15.84 -45.54 -23.76
N GLY A 4 15.18 -44.53 -24.33
CA GLY A 4 15.47 -43.13 -24.04
C GLY A 4 15.04 -42.77 -22.62
N THR A 5 16.00 -42.44 -21.77
CA THR A 5 15.77 -41.80 -20.48
C THR A 5 15.14 -40.41 -20.69
N ARG A 6 13.83 -40.29 -20.46
CA ARG A 6 13.17 -39.00 -20.28
C ARG A 6 13.69 -38.39 -18.98
N ALA A 7 14.58 -37.41 -19.10
CA ALA A 7 14.89 -36.52 -18.00
C ALA A 7 13.59 -35.83 -17.55
N LEU A 8 13.17 -36.08 -16.32
CA LEU A 8 12.17 -35.26 -15.64
C LEU A 8 12.74 -33.84 -15.55
N ARG A 9 12.29 -32.95 -16.44
CA ARG A 9 12.47 -31.52 -16.24
C ARG A 9 11.68 -31.17 -14.99
N CYS A 10 12.39 -30.84 -13.91
CA CYS A 10 11.80 -30.15 -12.78
C CYS A 10 11.16 -28.87 -13.34
N ALA A 11 9.84 -28.79 -13.36
CA ALA A 11 9.16 -27.57 -13.76
C ALA A 11 9.54 -26.50 -12.74
N SER A 12 10.38 -25.54 -13.14
CA SER A 12 10.66 -24.36 -12.32
C SER A 12 9.32 -23.72 -11.96
N LYS A 13 9.05 -23.47 -10.67
CA LYS A 13 7.86 -22.69 -10.26
C LYS A 13 7.81 -21.43 -11.14
N ALA A 14 6.66 -21.16 -11.75
CA ALA A 14 6.49 -19.97 -12.57
C ALA A 14 6.79 -18.73 -11.73
N ALA A 15 7.46 -17.74 -12.33
CA ALA A 15 7.67 -16.49 -11.62
C ALA A 15 6.35 -15.80 -11.33
N LEU A 16 6.24 -15.16 -10.16
CA LEU A 16 5.03 -14.47 -9.73
C LEU A 16 5.23 -12.96 -9.74
N ARG A 17 4.11 -12.25 -9.93
CA ARG A 17 4.03 -10.78 -9.94
C ARG A 17 2.67 -10.31 -9.47
N PHE A 18 2.54 -9.03 -9.15
CA PHE A 18 1.27 -8.33 -9.03
C PHE A 18 0.68 -8.07 -10.43
N GLY A 19 0.00 -9.07 -11.00
CA GLY A 19 -0.45 -9.05 -12.39
C GLY A 19 -1.69 -8.20 -12.62
N HIS A 20 -2.78 -8.53 -11.93
CA HIS A 20 -4.01 -7.71 -11.97
C HIS A 20 -3.95 -6.68 -10.87
N ARG A 21 -4.25 -5.43 -11.21
CA ARG A 21 -3.97 -4.27 -10.35
C ARG A 21 -5.11 -3.27 -10.43
N GLY A 22 -5.39 -2.60 -9.31
CA GLY A 22 -6.41 -1.58 -9.20
C GLY A 22 -6.07 -0.58 -8.11
N ALA A 23 -6.35 0.69 -8.35
CA ALA A 23 -6.15 1.75 -7.38
C ALA A 23 -7.40 2.62 -7.24
N CYS A 24 -7.57 3.14 -6.04
CA CYS A 24 -8.46 4.24 -5.72
C CYS A 24 -7.68 5.26 -4.91
N ALA A 25 -7.79 6.53 -5.27
CA ALA A 25 -7.25 7.65 -4.53
C ALA A 25 -8.34 8.73 -4.47
N ILE A 26 -8.79 9.08 -3.26
CA ILE A 26 -9.78 10.11 -3.02
C ILE A 26 -9.16 11.09 -2.01
N PRO A 27 -8.65 12.24 -2.46
CA PRO A 27 -8.15 13.26 -1.56
C PRO A 27 -9.23 13.77 -0.60
N HIS A 28 -8.82 14.17 0.59
CA HIS A 28 -9.63 14.94 1.51
C HIS A 28 -10.22 16.17 0.77
N PRO A 29 -11.51 16.49 0.92
CA PRO A 29 -12.15 17.57 0.17
C PRO A 29 -11.43 18.92 0.25
N GLU A 30 -10.88 19.26 1.42
CA GLU A 30 -10.11 20.51 1.62
C GLU A 30 -8.75 20.52 0.92
N LYS A 31 -8.23 19.35 0.53
CA LYS A 31 -6.92 19.17 -0.12
C LYS A 31 -7.05 18.71 -1.58
N ALA A 32 -8.27 18.50 -2.08
CA ALA A 32 -8.52 17.93 -3.40
C ALA A 32 -7.93 18.74 -4.55
N TYR A 33 -7.88 20.07 -4.44
CA TYR A 33 -7.31 20.96 -5.47
C TYR A 33 -5.82 20.73 -5.75
N ARG A 34 -5.10 20.09 -4.82
CA ARG A 34 -3.68 19.73 -4.93
C ARG A 34 -3.43 18.21 -4.89
N GLY A 35 -4.51 17.43 -4.90
CA GLY A 35 -4.46 15.97 -4.96
C GLY A 35 -4.12 15.25 -3.65
N GLY A 36 -4.35 15.89 -2.49
CA GLY A 36 -4.08 15.29 -1.18
C GLY A 36 -2.59 15.16 -0.85
N ASP A 37 -2.31 14.58 0.31
CA ASP A 37 -0.99 14.38 0.88
C ASP A 37 -0.50 12.93 0.77
N ASP A 38 -1.42 11.98 0.51
CA ASP A 38 -1.11 10.59 0.17
C ASP A 38 -0.23 10.47 -1.08
N ALA A 39 0.57 9.40 -1.11
CA ALA A 39 1.22 8.92 -2.32
C ALA A 39 1.26 7.40 -2.38
N TYR A 40 1.45 6.88 -3.59
CA TYR A 40 1.63 5.46 -3.79
C TYR A 40 2.66 5.17 -4.87
N ALA A 41 3.21 3.95 -4.82
CA ALA A 41 3.99 3.36 -5.91
C ALA A 41 3.36 2.01 -6.31
N PHE A 42 3.14 1.81 -7.60
CA PHE A 42 2.54 0.58 -8.14
C PHE A 42 3.34 0.06 -9.35
N HIS A 43 3.86 -1.15 -9.21
CA HIS A 43 4.69 -1.85 -10.20
C HIS A 43 4.36 -3.36 -10.15
N PRO A 44 4.62 -4.15 -11.22
CA PRO A 44 4.43 -5.60 -11.19
C PRO A 44 5.15 -6.34 -10.04
N TYR A 45 6.17 -5.72 -9.43
CA TYR A 45 6.91 -6.30 -8.29
C TYR A 45 6.90 -5.43 -7.03
N CYS A 46 6.08 -4.38 -6.97
CA CYS A 46 5.98 -3.49 -5.81
C CYS A 46 4.59 -2.85 -5.71
N ILE A 47 4.00 -2.88 -4.52
CA ILE A 47 2.87 -2.01 -4.14
C ILE A 47 3.24 -1.28 -2.86
N SER A 48 2.97 0.01 -2.80
CA SER A 48 3.26 0.80 -1.61
C SER A 48 2.32 1.99 -1.51
N VAL A 49 1.89 2.29 -0.30
CA VAL A 49 1.12 3.49 0.05
C VAL A 49 1.88 4.21 1.16
N ALA A 50 1.90 5.53 1.08
CA ALA A 50 2.42 6.42 2.09
C ALA A 50 1.42 7.55 2.34
N ASP A 51 1.16 7.85 3.61
CA ASP A 51 0.27 8.94 4.01
C ASP A 51 1.10 10.16 4.44
N GLY A 52 0.79 11.34 3.91
CA GLY A 52 1.51 12.56 4.27
C GLY A 52 0.95 13.19 5.55
N VAL A 53 1.80 13.28 6.58
CA VAL A 53 1.38 13.78 7.90
C VAL A 53 0.96 15.25 7.86
N GLY A 54 -0.35 15.50 7.99
CA GLY A 54 -0.95 16.83 7.87
C GLY A 54 -0.44 17.87 8.87
N GLY A 55 0.15 17.46 9.99
CA GLY A 55 0.72 18.37 11.00
C GLY A 55 1.78 19.33 10.45
N TYR A 56 2.48 18.95 9.38
CA TYR A 56 3.47 19.80 8.70
C TYR A 56 2.85 21.03 8.03
N ALA A 57 1.58 20.96 7.62
CA ALA A 57 0.88 22.10 7.00
C ALA A 57 0.79 23.31 7.95
N SER A 58 0.74 23.08 9.27
CA SER A 58 0.75 24.16 10.28
C SER A 58 2.05 24.97 10.30
N GLN A 59 3.13 24.42 9.73
CA GLN A 59 4.44 25.06 9.60
C GLN A 59 4.67 25.63 8.19
N GLY A 60 3.64 25.64 7.33
CA GLY A 60 3.77 26.06 5.93
C GLY A 60 4.49 25.06 5.04
N ILE A 61 4.62 23.81 5.47
CA ILE A 61 5.25 22.72 4.71
C ILE A 61 4.15 21.89 4.06
N GLU A 62 4.26 21.64 2.76
CA GLU A 62 3.35 20.76 2.04
C GLU A 62 3.76 19.29 2.21
N PRO A 63 2.98 18.46 2.95
CA PRO A 63 3.37 17.08 3.24
C PRO A 63 3.55 16.22 1.97
N ALA A 64 2.67 16.43 1.00
CA ALA A 64 2.65 15.68 -0.26
C ALA A 64 4.02 15.66 -0.99
N ILE A 65 4.80 16.74 -0.92
CA ILE A 65 6.10 16.84 -1.62
C ILE A 65 7.08 15.77 -1.10
N TYR A 66 7.16 15.60 0.22
CA TYR A 66 8.03 14.60 0.83
C TYR A 66 7.52 13.20 0.51
N THR A 67 6.22 12.94 0.76
CA THR A 67 5.57 11.64 0.58
C THR A 67 5.70 11.14 -0.87
N ARG A 68 5.40 12.00 -1.86
CA ARG A 68 5.53 11.67 -3.29
C ARG A 68 6.98 11.39 -3.70
N ASN A 69 7.95 12.11 -3.14
CA ASN A 69 9.37 11.87 -3.42
C ASN A 69 9.84 10.53 -2.84
N VAL A 70 9.45 10.18 -1.61
CA VAL A 70 9.76 8.87 -1.01
C VAL A 70 9.26 7.74 -1.92
N MET A 71 7.99 7.79 -2.33
CA MET A 71 7.38 6.78 -3.20
C MET A 71 8.04 6.73 -4.59
N ARG A 72 8.28 7.88 -5.23
CA ARG A 72 8.93 7.95 -6.53
C ARG A 72 10.35 7.37 -6.51
N PHE A 73 11.14 7.69 -5.48
CA PHE A 73 12.50 7.18 -5.37
C PHE A 73 12.53 5.70 -4.97
N ALA A 74 11.60 5.23 -4.15
CA ALA A 74 11.46 3.80 -3.87
C ALA A 74 11.11 3.00 -5.13
N LEU A 75 10.19 3.52 -5.95
CA LEU A 75 9.85 2.93 -7.25
C LEU A 75 11.06 2.90 -8.19
N GLU A 76 11.82 4.00 -8.30
CA GLU A 76 13.05 4.07 -9.10
C GLU A 76 14.06 2.97 -8.71
N TYR A 77 14.18 2.68 -7.41
CA TYR A 77 15.02 1.58 -6.93
C TYR A 77 14.51 0.21 -7.37
N VAL A 78 13.20 -0.04 -7.25
CA VAL A 78 12.57 -1.29 -7.69
C VAL A 78 12.80 -1.50 -9.19
N GLU A 79 12.53 -0.49 -10.02
CA GLU A 79 12.72 -0.55 -11.46
C GLU A 79 14.18 -0.85 -11.83
N ARG A 80 15.12 -0.20 -11.16
CA ARG A 80 16.56 -0.45 -11.35
C ARG A 80 16.94 -1.90 -11.04
N GLU A 81 16.49 -2.44 -9.91
CA GLU A 81 16.82 -3.82 -9.52
C GLU A 81 16.18 -4.83 -10.49
N VAL A 82 14.93 -4.60 -10.90
CA VAL A 82 14.23 -5.43 -11.88
C VAL A 82 14.94 -5.44 -13.24
N ASN A 83 15.36 -4.27 -13.73
CA ASN A 83 16.13 -4.13 -14.97
C ASN A 83 17.52 -4.81 -14.86
N GLY A 84 18.07 -4.90 -13.65
CA GLY A 84 19.28 -5.65 -13.33
C GLY A 84 19.07 -7.16 -13.12
N ALA A 85 17.89 -7.70 -13.45
CA ALA A 85 17.49 -9.08 -13.20
C ALA A 85 17.53 -9.51 -11.72
N LYS A 86 17.31 -8.57 -10.81
CA LYS A 86 17.19 -8.78 -9.36
C LYS A 86 15.77 -8.44 -8.88
N ARG A 87 15.52 -8.67 -7.60
CA ARG A 87 14.30 -8.27 -6.89
C ARG A 87 14.67 -7.49 -5.65
N ALA A 88 14.03 -6.35 -5.45
CA ALA A 88 14.20 -5.51 -4.27
C ALA A 88 13.37 -6.05 -3.10
N THR A 89 13.90 -6.01 -1.88
CA THR A 89 13.09 -6.16 -0.66
C THR A 89 12.37 -4.84 -0.36
N ALA A 90 11.25 -4.90 0.37
CA ALA A 90 10.52 -3.70 0.79
C ALA A 90 11.41 -2.77 1.63
N LEU A 91 12.19 -3.34 2.55
CA LEU A 91 13.15 -2.58 3.37
C LEU A 91 14.22 -1.88 2.50
N ALA A 92 14.77 -2.54 1.48
CA ALA A 92 15.80 -1.93 0.64
C ALA A 92 15.24 -0.78 -0.21
N ALA A 93 14.06 -0.99 -0.81
CA ALA A 93 13.37 0.03 -1.60
C ALA A 93 13.00 1.25 -0.75
N LEU A 94 12.43 1.05 0.44
CA LEU A 94 12.07 2.15 1.32
C LEU A 94 13.30 2.89 1.86
N ASN A 95 14.37 2.18 2.23
CA ASN A 95 15.63 2.81 2.63
C ASN A 95 16.22 3.70 1.53
N TYR A 96 16.18 3.26 0.28
CA TYR A 96 16.63 4.08 -0.85
C TYR A 96 15.74 5.33 -1.02
N GLY A 97 14.42 5.16 -0.99
CA GLY A 97 13.45 6.24 -1.12
C GLY A 97 13.62 7.30 -0.03
N TYR A 98 13.65 6.85 1.23
CA TYR A 98 13.92 7.65 2.42
C TYR A 98 15.23 8.44 2.30
N LYS A 99 16.35 7.76 2.01
CA LYS A 99 17.66 8.40 1.92
C LYS A 99 17.66 9.50 0.86
N LYS A 100 17.12 9.21 -0.33
CA LYS A 100 17.13 10.15 -1.46
C LYS A 100 16.18 11.34 -1.24
N ALA A 101 15.04 11.12 -0.57
CA ALA A 101 14.15 12.21 -0.15
C ALA A 101 14.82 13.12 0.88
N ASN A 102 15.53 12.56 1.86
CA ASN A 102 16.29 13.34 2.85
C ASN A 102 17.46 14.11 2.21
N ASP A 103 18.19 13.49 1.27
CA ASP A 103 19.27 14.15 0.54
C ASP A 103 18.74 15.34 -0.30
N ALA A 104 17.49 15.29 -0.74
CA ALA A 104 16.79 16.41 -1.40
C ALA A 104 16.34 17.52 -0.43
N ARG A 105 16.56 17.36 0.88
CA ARG A 105 16.25 18.33 1.95
C ARG A 105 14.81 18.83 1.94
N GLN A 106 13.88 18.00 1.51
CA GLN A 106 12.45 18.32 1.57
C GLN A 106 11.92 18.01 2.97
N PRO A 107 11.32 18.96 3.69
CA PRO A 107 10.69 18.69 4.96
C PRO A 107 9.33 18.01 4.75
N GLY A 108 8.91 17.20 5.71
CA GLY A 108 7.65 16.47 5.70
C GLY A 108 7.77 15.20 6.51
N GLY A 109 6.70 14.40 6.53
CA GLY A 109 6.76 13.08 7.12
C GLY A 109 5.64 12.17 6.63
N CYS A 110 5.88 10.86 6.67
CA CYS A 110 4.91 9.87 6.21
C CYS A 110 5.06 8.49 6.87
N PRO A 111 3.96 7.91 7.37
CA PRO A 111 3.76 6.47 7.47
C PRO A 111 3.83 5.81 6.09
N VAL A 112 4.28 4.56 6.02
CA VAL A 112 4.46 3.82 4.77
C VAL A 112 4.17 2.34 4.95
N ALA A 113 3.33 1.78 4.08
CA ALA A 113 3.18 0.35 3.87
C ALA A 113 3.74 -0.05 2.49
N MET A 114 4.48 -1.15 2.41
CA MET A 114 5.11 -1.62 1.17
C MET A 114 5.18 -3.14 1.12
N ALA A 115 4.83 -3.71 -0.04
CA ALA A 115 5.08 -5.10 -0.37
C ALA A 115 5.81 -5.22 -1.70
N THR A 116 6.87 -6.03 -1.75
CA THR A 116 7.60 -6.35 -2.99
C THR A 116 7.63 -7.86 -3.22
N ILE A 117 7.60 -8.29 -4.48
CA ILE A 117 7.79 -9.71 -4.81
C ILE A 117 9.30 -10.01 -4.88
N THR A 118 9.75 -10.95 -4.05
CA THR A 118 11.13 -11.43 -3.96
C THR A 118 11.24 -12.88 -4.39
N ASP A 119 12.37 -13.25 -4.99
CA ASP A 119 12.71 -14.63 -5.40
C ASP A 119 11.58 -15.36 -6.15
N ASN A 120 10.77 -14.59 -6.89
CA ASN A 120 9.65 -15.05 -7.72
C ASN A 120 8.53 -15.82 -6.98
N THR A 121 8.64 -16.02 -5.67
CA THR A 121 7.78 -16.94 -4.88
C THR A 121 7.48 -16.43 -3.48
N HIS A 122 8.11 -15.34 -3.06
CA HIS A 122 7.90 -14.72 -1.76
C HIS A 122 7.51 -13.25 -1.92
N ALA A 123 6.86 -12.69 -0.93
CA ALA A 123 6.69 -11.25 -0.78
C ALA A 123 7.43 -10.77 0.47
N SER A 124 8.22 -9.71 0.32
CA SER A 124 8.78 -8.94 1.43
C SER A 124 7.80 -7.83 1.78
N LEU A 125 7.37 -7.78 3.04
CA LEU A 125 6.41 -6.83 3.58
C LEU A 125 7.12 -5.89 4.55
N LEU A 126 6.72 -4.62 4.53
CA LEU A 126 7.14 -3.62 5.50
C LEU A 126 5.98 -2.66 5.80
N ASN A 127 5.69 -2.43 7.07
CA ASN A 127 4.80 -1.34 7.50
C ASN A 127 5.51 -0.49 8.56
N LEU A 128 5.60 0.82 8.32
CA LEU A 128 6.08 1.81 9.27
C LEU A 128 4.94 2.81 9.52
N GLY A 129 4.35 2.78 10.71
CA GLY A 129 3.22 3.66 11.05
C GLY A 129 1.86 2.97 10.90
N ASP A 130 0.86 3.72 10.45
CA ASP A 130 -0.56 3.34 10.45
C ASP A 130 -1.21 3.27 9.05
N CYS A 131 -0.41 3.29 7.99
CA CYS A 131 -0.77 2.58 6.76
C CYS A 131 -0.93 1.07 7.04
N GLY A 132 -1.34 0.28 6.05
CA GLY A 132 -1.38 -1.17 6.24
C GLY A 132 -1.43 -2.05 5.01
N LEU A 133 -1.12 -3.31 5.24
CA LEU A 133 -1.25 -4.42 4.29
C LEU A 133 -2.27 -5.43 4.82
N VAL A 134 -3.15 -5.89 3.94
CA VAL A 134 -4.03 -7.05 4.17
C VAL A 134 -3.85 -8.02 3.01
N ILE A 135 -3.45 -9.25 3.32
CA ILE A 135 -3.21 -10.31 2.34
C ILE A 135 -4.24 -11.42 2.55
N VAL A 136 -4.92 -11.79 1.46
CA VAL A 136 -5.96 -12.81 1.43
C VAL A 136 -5.55 -13.94 0.49
N ARG A 137 -5.77 -15.17 0.93
CA ARG A 137 -5.59 -16.38 0.12
C ARG A 137 -6.86 -17.21 0.16
N GLN A 138 -7.44 -17.49 -1.01
CA GLN A 138 -8.67 -18.28 -1.14
C GLN A 138 -9.80 -17.76 -0.22
N GLY A 139 -9.99 -16.44 -0.19
CA GLY A 139 -11.02 -15.77 0.62
C GLY A 139 -10.76 -15.76 2.13
N LYS A 140 -9.57 -16.16 2.59
CA LYS A 140 -9.20 -16.13 4.02
C LYS A 140 -8.03 -15.20 4.26
N LEU A 141 -8.05 -14.50 5.39
CA LEU A 141 -6.93 -13.69 5.85
C LEU A 141 -5.68 -14.58 5.99
N LEU A 142 -4.62 -14.22 5.27
CA LEU A 142 -3.31 -14.83 5.34
C LEU A 142 -2.38 -14.03 6.27
N TYR A 143 -2.40 -12.71 6.13
CA TYR A 143 -1.55 -11.79 6.89
C TYR A 143 -2.19 -10.41 6.94
N ARG A 144 -2.02 -9.69 8.05
CA ARG A 144 -2.25 -8.25 8.12
C ARG A 144 -1.12 -7.62 8.94
N THR A 145 -0.76 -6.39 8.62
CA THR A 145 0.15 -5.59 9.46
C THR A 145 -0.61 -5.00 10.64
N GLU A 146 0.08 -4.74 11.74
CA GLU A 146 -0.46 -4.00 12.88
C GLU A 146 -0.03 -2.53 12.78
N SER A 147 -0.91 -1.62 13.23
CA SER A 147 -0.62 -0.18 13.25
C SER A 147 0.43 0.15 14.31
N GLN A 148 1.37 1.04 13.98
CA GLN A 148 2.45 1.48 14.85
C GLN A 148 2.32 2.96 15.19
N GLN A 149 2.16 3.29 16.47
CA GLN A 149 2.04 4.67 16.93
C GLN A 149 2.83 4.92 18.22
N HIS A 150 3.41 6.12 18.36
CA HIS A 150 4.07 6.56 19.60
C HIS A 150 3.05 6.89 20.69
N SER A 151 1.90 7.42 20.27
CA SER A 151 0.70 7.66 21.07
C SER A 151 -0.51 7.70 20.12
N PHE A 152 -1.73 7.70 20.65
CA PHE A 152 -2.94 7.70 19.81
C PHE A 152 -2.90 8.79 18.72
N ASN A 153 -3.07 8.38 17.46
CA ASN A 153 -3.05 9.25 16.28
C ASN A 153 -1.72 10.01 16.10
N CYS A 154 -0.61 9.43 16.56
CA CYS A 154 0.75 9.92 16.37
C CYS A 154 1.62 8.76 15.84
N PRO A 155 1.57 8.48 14.54
CA PRO A 155 2.20 7.29 13.98
C PRO A 155 3.71 7.39 13.92
N TYR A 156 4.32 6.21 13.90
CA TYR A 156 5.69 6.07 13.41
C TYR A 156 5.75 6.58 11.97
N GLN A 157 6.76 7.37 11.63
CA GLN A 157 6.80 8.02 10.32
C GLN A 157 8.22 8.38 9.91
N LEU A 158 8.51 8.32 8.61
CA LEU A 158 9.70 8.96 8.08
C LEU A 158 9.57 10.48 8.20
N PRO A 159 10.67 11.24 8.34
CA PRO A 159 12.02 10.80 8.67
C PRO A 159 12.24 10.59 10.18
N GLY A 160 11.20 10.77 11.02
CA GLY A 160 11.30 10.67 12.48
C GLY A 160 11.74 9.29 12.99
N ASP A 161 11.30 8.24 12.30
CA ASP A 161 11.63 6.84 12.56
C ASP A 161 12.32 6.23 11.33
N PRO A 162 13.35 5.39 11.50
CA PRO A 162 14.02 4.75 10.36
C PRO A 162 13.13 3.63 9.76
N PRO A 163 13.26 3.31 8.46
CA PRO A 163 12.53 2.19 7.84
C PRO A 163 12.67 0.86 8.60
N SER A 164 13.81 0.62 9.26
CA SER A 164 14.06 -0.60 10.04
C SER A 164 13.24 -0.71 11.34
N ALA A 165 12.60 0.37 11.80
CA ALA A 165 11.67 0.33 12.92
C ALA A 165 10.29 -0.23 12.54
N GLY A 166 10.00 -0.28 11.24
CA GLY A 166 8.76 -0.84 10.71
C GLY A 166 8.65 -2.34 10.98
N GLU A 167 7.41 -2.79 11.15
CA GLU A 167 7.05 -4.21 11.10
C GLU A 167 7.51 -4.79 9.75
N GLN A 168 8.17 -5.95 9.78
CA GLN A 168 8.70 -6.61 8.59
C GLN A 168 8.33 -8.08 8.61
N ALA A 169 7.93 -8.60 7.45
CA ALA A 169 7.63 -10.01 7.27
C ALA A 169 8.02 -10.49 5.87
N THR A 170 8.22 -11.80 5.75
CA THR A 170 8.37 -12.47 4.45
C THR A 170 7.37 -13.61 4.40
N ILE A 171 6.53 -13.62 3.37
CA ILE A 171 5.49 -14.65 3.19
C ILE A 171 5.69 -15.37 1.85
N GLU A 172 5.43 -16.69 1.80
CA GLU A 172 5.32 -17.40 0.53
C GLU A 172 4.03 -16.94 -0.18
N VAL A 173 4.13 -16.54 -1.45
CA VAL A 173 2.99 -16.15 -2.28
C VAL A 173 2.61 -17.23 -3.29
N ARG A 174 1.34 -17.22 -3.69
CA ARG A 174 0.75 -18.13 -4.67
C ARG A 174 -0.07 -17.33 -5.66
N ALA A 175 -0.17 -17.83 -6.89
CA ALA A 175 -1.11 -17.28 -7.85
C ALA A 175 -2.54 -17.30 -7.28
N GLY A 176 -3.25 -16.19 -7.44
CA GLY A 176 -4.58 -15.96 -6.86
C GLY A 176 -4.58 -15.29 -5.48
N ASP A 177 -3.42 -15.14 -4.81
CA ASP A 177 -3.35 -14.32 -3.60
C ASP A 177 -3.70 -12.87 -3.92
N VAL A 178 -4.42 -12.22 -3.01
CA VAL A 178 -4.84 -10.83 -3.15
C VAL A 178 -4.18 -10.01 -2.06
N PHE A 179 -3.58 -8.90 -2.46
CA PHE A 179 -2.94 -7.92 -1.60
C PHE A 179 -3.76 -6.63 -1.64
N LEU A 180 -4.03 -6.09 -0.46
CA LEU A 180 -4.54 -4.75 -0.23
C LEU A 180 -3.44 -3.95 0.47
N CYS A 181 -3.09 -2.78 -0.07
CA CYS A 181 -2.18 -1.81 0.56
C CYS A 181 -2.92 -0.48 0.64
N VAL A 182 -3.04 0.09 1.84
CA VAL A 182 -3.95 1.21 2.13
C VAL A 182 -3.33 2.24 3.08
N SER A 183 -3.82 3.48 3.01
CA SER A 183 -3.59 4.51 4.03
C SER A 183 -4.55 4.36 5.21
N ASP A 184 -4.29 5.11 6.29
CA ASP A 184 -5.14 5.15 7.47
C ASP A 184 -6.56 5.65 7.14
N GLY A 185 -6.73 6.54 6.14
CA GLY A 185 -8.04 7.00 5.67
C GLY A 185 -9.00 5.87 5.27
N VAL A 186 -8.49 4.68 4.92
CA VAL A 186 -9.30 3.46 4.80
C VAL A 186 -9.46 2.76 6.14
N LEU A 187 -8.36 2.47 6.84
CA LEU A 187 -8.34 1.65 8.05
C LEU A 187 -9.12 2.27 9.22
N ASP A 188 -9.18 3.59 9.27
CA ASP A 188 -9.91 4.36 10.27
C ASP A 188 -11.41 4.39 10.01
N ASN A 189 -11.86 4.02 8.80
CA ASN A 189 -13.24 4.14 8.36
C ASN A 189 -13.88 2.83 7.91
N VAL A 190 -13.12 1.76 7.69
CA VAL A 190 -13.64 0.46 7.22
C VAL A 190 -13.09 -0.67 8.09
N GLU A 191 -13.99 -1.48 8.66
CA GLU A 191 -13.63 -2.65 9.47
C GLU A 191 -12.93 -3.73 8.64
N LEU A 192 -12.05 -4.51 9.28
CA LEU A 192 -11.33 -5.60 8.61
C LEU A 192 -12.28 -6.60 7.95
N ASP A 193 -13.36 -7.00 8.62
CA ASP A 193 -14.32 -7.96 8.05
C ASP A 193 -14.96 -7.44 6.75
N ARG A 194 -15.22 -6.12 6.69
CA ARG A 194 -15.73 -5.46 5.48
C ARG A 194 -14.68 -5.42 4.37
N LEU A 195 -13.41 -5.18 4.72
CA LEU A 195 -12.31 -5.28 3.76
C LEU A 195 -12.19 -6.71 3.22
N LEU A 196 -12.33 -7.74 4.05
CA LEU A 196 -12.29 -9.14 3.61
C LEU A 196 -13.45 -9.47 2.67
N ASP A 197 -14.67 -8.97 2.94
CA ASP A 197 -15.81 -9.09 2.04
C ASP A 197 -15.48 -8.52 0.65
N HIS A 198 -14.95 -7.28 0.60
CA HIS A 198 -14.54 -6.64 -0.66
C HIS A 198 -13.47 -7.42 -1.41
N LEU A 199 -12.43 -7.89 -0.71
CA LEU A 199 -11.32 -8.62 -1.32
C LEU A 199 -11.74 -10.00 -1.86
N SER A 200 -12.82 -10.58 -1.33
CA SER A 200 -13.36 -11.84 -1.83
C SER A 200 -13.96 -11.72 -3.25
N GLU A 201 -14.36 -10.50 -3.64
CA GLU A 201 -14.98 -10.22 -4.94
C GLU A 201 -13.94 -9.98 -6.06
N VAL A 202 -12.64 -9.93 -5.76
CA VAL A 202 -11.59 -9.64 -6.76
C VAL A 202 -11.65 -10.57 -7.96
N SER A 203 -11.90 -11.87 -7.75
CA SER A 203 -12.02 -12.83 -8.85
C SER A 203 -13.26 -12.61 -9.74
N ALA A 204 -14.30 -11.97 -9.21
CA ALA A 204 -15.56 -11.72 -9.93
C ALA A 204 -15.60 -10.33 -10.59
N THR A 205 -15.11 -9.30 -9.90
CA THR A 205 -15.25 -7.89 -10.35
C THR A 205 -13.92 -7.25 -10.76
N GLY A 206 -12.78 -7.88 -10.46
CA GLY A 206 -11.45 -7.35 -10.73
C GLY A 206 -10.95 -6.33 -9.70
N CYS A 207 -9.62 -6.19 -9.63
CA CYS A 207 -8.93 -5.36 -8.63
C CYS A 207 -9.36 -3.88 -8.68
N HIS A 208 -9.59 -3.32 -9.88
CA HIS A 208 -9.99 -1.91 -10.02
C HIS A 208 -11.32 -1.61 -9.33
N ASN A 209 -12.35 -2.41 -9.61
CA ASN A 209 -13.68 -2.21 -9.02
C ASN A 209 -13.66 -2.42 -7.51
N VAL A 210 -12.89 -3.39 -7.02
CA VAL A 210 -12.72 -3.60 -5.57
C VAL A 210 -12.01 -2.42 -4.90
N ALA A 211 -10.93 -1.92 -5.48
CA ALA A 211 -10.23 -0.75 -4.94
C ALA A 211 -11.16 0.47 -4.87
N GLN A 212 -11.97 0.71 -5.91
CA GLN A 212 -12.96 1.78 -5.96
C GLN A 212 -14.06 1.59 -4.90
N ALA A 213 -14.57 0.36 -4.72
CA ALA A 213 -15.59 0.06 -3.72
C ALA A 213 -15.08 0.31 -2.29
N ILE A 214 -13.84 -0.11 -1.99
CA ILE A 214 -13.19 0.15 -0.70
C ILE A 214 -13.04 1.66 -0.47
N GLY A 215 -12.50 2.39 -1.44
CA GLY A 215 -12.29 3.84 -1.32
C GLY A 215 -13.62 4.61 -1.14
N GLN A 216 -14.67 4.22 -1.86
CA GLN A 216 -16.00 4.82 -1.75
C GLN A 216 -16.70 4.48 -0.43
N GLU A 217 -16.52 3.27 0.12
CA GLU A 217 -17.01 2.93 1.45
C GLU A 217 -16.28 3.74 2.53
N ALA A 218 -14.94 3.80 2.47
CA ALA A 218 -14.14 4.63 3.37
C ALA A 218 -14.56 6.10 3.33
N PHE A 219 -14.76 6.67 2.14
CA PHE A 219 -15.18 8.07 1.98
C PHE A 219 -16.55 8.34 2.59
N ARG A 220 -17.54 7.48 2.30
CA ARG A 220 -18.89 7.63 2.87
C ARG A 220 -18.86 7.51 4.39
N ASN A 221 -18.14 6.54 4.93
CA ASN A 221 -18.01 6.32 6.36
C ASN A 221 -17.28 7.49 7.05
N GLY A 222 -16.22 8.02 6.44
CA GLY A 222 -15.48 9.18 6.94
C GLY A 222 -16.31 10.47 7.02
N GLN A 223 -17.34 10.60 6.19
CA GLN A 223 -18.28 11.74 6.23
C GLN A 223 -19.39 11.59 7.28
N ASP A 224 -19.67 10.36 7.73
CA ASP A 224 -20.77 10.08 8.64
C ASP A 224 -20.39 10.39 10.09
N ARG A 225 -20.93 11.49 10.62
CA ARG A 225 -20.70 11.94 12.01
C ARG A 225 -21.35 11.05 13.07
N SER A 226 -22.23 10.13 12.68
CA SER A 226 -22.91 9.20 13.58
C SER A 226 -22.32 7.80 13.56
N TYR A 227 -21.44 7.50 12.60
CA TYR A 227 -20.79 6.21 12.47
C TYR A 227 -19.80 5.97 13.60
N PHE A 228 -19.90 4.82 14.28
CA PHE A 228 -18.88 4.40 15.24
C PHE A 228 -17.75 3.70 14.51
N SER A 229 -16.87 4.52 13.92
CA SER A 229 -15.77 4.09 13.07
C SER A 229 -14.69 3.32 13.83
N PRO A 230 -13.83 2.54 13.12
CA PRO A 230 -12.61 2.00 13.69
C PRO A 230 -11.80 3.05 14.46
N PHE A 231 -11.64 4.25 13.90
CA PHE A 231 -10.95 5.35 14.58
C PHE A 231 -11.63 5.78 15.88
N ALA A 232 -12.97 5.94 15.86
CA ALA A 232 -13.72 6.31 17.06
C ALA A 232 -13.57 5.26 18.17
N ARG A 233 -13.53 3.98 17.81
CA ARG A 233 -13.29 2.88 18.75
C ARG A 233 -11.89 2.94 19.37
N HIS A 234 -10.84 3.08 18.54
CA HIS A 234 -9.48 3.22 19.03
C HIS A 234 -9.28 4.48 19.88
N ALA A 235 -9.98 5.57 19.55
CA ALA A 235 -10.00 6.80 20.36
C ALA A 235 -10.55 6.53 21.76
N GLU A 236 -11.69 5.83 21.86
CA GLU A 236 -12.32 5.47 23.12
C GLU A 236 -11.41 4.54 23.97
N GLU A 237 -10.80 3.54 23.33
CA GLU A 237 -9.83 2.63 23.98
C GLU A 237 -8.59 3.36 24.50
N ALA A 238 -8.15 4.40 23.80
CA ALA A 238 -7.07 5.29 24.23
C ALA A 238 -7.50 6.36 25.25
N GLY A 239 -8.78 6.40 25.64
CA GLY A 239 -9.32 7.33 26.64
C GLY A 239 -9.74 8.70 26.11
N TYR A 240 -9.82 8.85 24.79
CA TYR A 240 -10.32 10.06 24.12
C TYR A 240 -11.81 9.95 23.81
N ARG A 241 -12.51 11.08 23.74
CA ARG A 241 -13.91 11.14 23.29
C ARG A 241 -13.96 11.53 21.83
N TYR A 242 -14.40 10.61 20.98
CA TYR A 242 -14.59 10.85 19.55
C TYR A 242 -15.80 10.07 19.04
N THR A 243 -16.55 10.63 18.09
CA THR A 243 -17.70 9.99 17.44
C THR A 243 -17.75 10.38 15.97
N GLY A 244 -18.15 9.46 15.10
CA GLY A 244 -18.18 9.66 13.65
C GLY A 244 -17.03 8.94 12.93
N GLY A 245 -17.05 8.98 11.61
CA GLY A 245 -15.88 8.69 10.78
C GLY A 245 -14.83 9.79 10.83
N LYS A 246 -13.61 9.45 10.41
CA LYS A 246 -12.47 10.37 10.28
C LYS A 246 -12.27 10.66 8.81
N LEU A 247 -12.73 11.82 8.34
CA LEU A 247 -12.49 12.24 6.96
C LEU A 247 -10.99 12.48 6.73
N ASP A 248 -10.40 11.81 5.74
CA ASP A 248 -8.97 11.93 5.41
C ASP A 248 -8.69 11.76 3.90
N ASP A 249 -7.43 11.87 3.49
CA ASP A 249 -6.99 11.32 2.20
C ASP A 249 -7.14 9.79 2.22
N ILE A 250 -7.67 9.23 1.14
CA ILE A 250 -7.97 7.80 1.04
C ILE A 250 -7.20 7.22 -0.14
N THR A 251 -6.33 6.26 0.13
CA THR A 251 -5.64 5.49 -0.89
C THR A 251 -5.82 4.00 -0.65
N ALA A 252 -6.24 3.28 -1.69
CA ALA A 252 -6.37 1.83 -1.69
C ALA A 252 -5.78 1.23 -2.97
N LEU A 253 -4.78 0.36 -2.81
CA LEU A 253 -4.21 -0.45 -3.89
C LEU A 253 -4.62 -1.91 -3.70
N VAL A 254 -5.21 -2.51 -4.72
CA VAL A 254 -5.55 -3.94 -4.77
C VAL A 254 -4.74 -4.60 -5.87
N ALA A 255 -4.05 -5.69 -5.54
CA ALA A 255 -3.27 -6.47 -6.48
C ALA A 255 -3.52 -7.97 -6.31
N GLN A 256 -3.79 -8.67 -7.41
CA GLN A 256 -3.82 -10.12 -7.44
C GLN A 256 -2.51 -10.66 -8.00
N VAL A 257 -1.96 -11.65 -7.30
CA VAL A 257 -0.75 -12.35 -7.72
C VAL A 257 -1.06 -13.25 -8.90
N THR A 258 -0.32 -13.12 -9.99
CA THR A 258 -0.44 -13.97 -11.18
C THR A 258 0.92 -14.53 -11.58
N ALA A 259 0.93 -15.43 -12.57
CA ALA A 259 2.16 -15.82 -13.23
C ALA A 259 2.72 -14.67 -14.07
N ASP A 260 4.04 -14.59 -14.18
CA ASP A 260 4.77 -13.47 -14.79
C ASP A 260 4.48 -13.25 -16.29
N TYR A 261 3.92 -14.26 -16.97
CA TYR A 261 3.52 -14.19 -18.38
C TYR A 261 2.06 -13.74 -18.60
N ASP A 262 1.30 -13.53 -17.53
CA ASP A 262 -0.12 -13.15 -17.62
C ASP A 262 -0.24 -11.63 -17.77
N GLU A 263 -0.33 -11.15 -19.03
CA GLU A 263 -0.53 -9.74 -19.41
C GLU A 263 -1.94 -9.24 -19.08
N GLY A 264 -2.33 -9.34 -17.80
CA GLY A 264 -3.58 -8.80 -17.29
C GLY A 264 -3.75 -7.31 -17.62
N GLU A 265 -5.00 -6.83 -17.66
CA GLU A 265 -5.32 -5.44 -17.99
C GLU A 265 -4.56 -4.44 -17.09
N GLU A 266 -3.74 -3.60 -17.73
CA GLU A 266 -2.98 -2.53 -17.08
C GLU A 266 -3.81 -1.24 -16.98
N ASN A 267 -4.66 -1.14 -15.97
CA ASN A 267 -5.50 0.05 -15.76
C ASN A 267 -5.04 0.95 -14.60
N CYS A 268 -3.78 0.81 -14.12
CA CYS A 268 -3.29 1.59 -12.98
C CYS A 268 -1.96 2.29 -13.28
N PRO A 269 -1.91 3.63 -13.25
CA PRO A 269 -0.66 4.39 -13.32
C PRO A 269 0.28 4.06 -12.16
N PRO A 270 1.60 4.14 -12.35
CA PRO A 270 2.58 3.73 -11.34
C PRO A 270 2.69 4.66 -10.14
N LEU A 271 2.23 5.91 -10.26
CA LEU A 271 2.28 6.92 -9.20
C LEU A 271 0.94 7.65 -9.09
N ILE A 272 0.60 8.09 -7.88
CA ILE A 272 -0.64 8.81 -7.58
C ILE A 272 -0.83 10.07 -8.43
N THR A 273 0.28 10.77 -8.75
CA THR A 273 0.22 12.01 -9.51
C THR A 273 -0.29 11.78 -10.93
N MET A 274 0.03 10.62 -11.51
CA MET A 274 -0.46 10.21 -12.82
C MET A 274 -1.93 9.77 -12.76
N LEU A 275 -2.36 9.15 -11.67
CA LEU A 275 -3.77 8.77 -11.48
C LEU A 275 -4.68 9.99 -11.33
N LEU A 276 -4.23 10.98 -10.54
CA LEU A 276 -5.00 12.19 -10.27
C LEU A 276 -4.80 13.29 -11.31
N ASN A 277 -3.95 13.07 -12.33
CA ASN A 277 -3.56 14.07 -13.32
C ASN A 277 -3.07 15.39 -12.70
N ILE A 278 -2.22 15.30 -11.68
CA ILE A 278 -1.61 16.43 -10.98
C ILE A 278 -0.10 16.49 -11.27
N ASP A 279 0.43 17.70 -11.34
CA ASP A 279 1.86 17.92 -11.56
C ASP A 279 2.71 17.44 -10.38
N LYS A 280 4.00 17.14 -10.69
CA LYS A 280 4.97 16.57 -9.74
C LYS A 280 5.38 17.53 -8.64
#